data_AF-A0A2R6FST6-F1
#
_entry.id   AF-A0A2R6FST6-F1
#
_cell.length_a   1.000
_cell.length_b   1.000
_cell.length_c   1.000
_cell.angle_alpha   90.00
_cell.angle_beta   90.00
_cell.angle_gamma   90.00
#
_symmetry.space_group_name_H-M   'P 1'
#
loop_
_entity.id
_entity.type
_entity.pdbx_description
1 polymer ?
#
loop_
_entity_poly.entity_id
_entity_poly.type
_entity_poly.pdbx_seq_one_letter_code
_entity_poly.pdbx_strand_id
1 'polypeptide(L)'
;MTFTDRDLSPSLAAVRERHAPDALVLDSARDFETLAPARAEDLGLLVDSLDPVSYPASWLPPDAPEVLVRYAGGEFTVGAPEALVEVGREVPEQFLGFFEARYADLAAAVGDRLDPVGTYQLAAALHTAHLGLDTRETFATWEDDHPDLFDAWVDAGDRLEPRLADLPADLATGTTDFGDAAELACGAIKHGIEPPTPFGALDSPAYREYGADFAVQWAEKTFENLD
;
A
#
# COMPACT_ATOMS: atom_id res chain seq x y z
N MET A 1 -16.21 24.04 -5.37
CA MET A 1 -16.75 22.66 -5.34
C MET A 1 -16.46 22.19 -3.94
N THR A 2 -17.52 21.94 -3.20
CA THR A 2 -17.55 22.04 -1.74
C THR A 2 -17.85 20.64 -1.21
N PHE A 3 -17.13 20.20 -0.19
CA PHE A 3 -17.51 19.02 0.58
C PHE A 3 -18.88 19.28 1.22
N THR A 4 -19.78 18.31 1.16
CA THR A 4 -21.14 18.42 1.73
C THR A 4 -21.45 17.20 2.57
N ASP A 5 -22.22 17.36 3.65
CA ASP A 5 -22.64 16.21 4.47
C ASP A 5 -23.38 15.17 3.61
N ARG A 6 -23.00 13.90 3.80
CA ARG A 6 -23.64 12.76 3.14
C ARG A 6 -24.82 12.27 3.95
N ASP A 7 -25.97 12.13 3.31
CA ASP A 7 -27.12 11.44 3.89
C ASP A 7 -26.84 9.93 4.04
N LEU A 8 -26.81 9.44 5.27
CA LEU A 8 -26.53 8.04 5.57
C LEU A 8 -27.81 7.20 5.57
N SER A 9 -27.70 5.96 5.10
CA SER A 9 -28.76 4.97 5.32
C SER A 9 -28.93 4.70 6.83
N PRO A 10 -30.13 4.29 7.29
CA PRO A 10 -30.36 4.04 8.71
C PRO A 10 -29.37 3.06 9.34
N SER A 11 -28.96 2.03 8.60
CA SER A 11 -27.97 1.05 9.07
C SER A 11 -26.59 1.67 9.28
N LEU A 12 -26.14 2.51 8.34
CA LEU A 12 -24.82 3.15 8.44
C LEU A 12 -24.80 4.27 9.50
N ALA A 13 -25.91 5.01 9.64
CA ALA A 13 -26.08 5.99 10.71
C ALA A 13 -25.97 5.34 12.10
N ALA A 14 -26.60 4.17 12.29
CA ALA A 14 -26.52 3.43 13.55
C ALA A 14 -25.11 2.92 13.88
N VAL A 15 -24.33 2.53 12.87
CA VAL A 15 -22.91 2.17 13.04
C VAL A 15 -22.10 3.39 13.47
N ARG A 16 -22.25 4.52 12.78
CA ARG A 16 -21.57 5.77 13.13
C ARG A 16 -21.90 6.21 14.56
N GLU A 17 -23.18 6.27 14.92
CA GLU A 17 -23.63 6.65 16.26
C GLU A 17 -23.05 5.76 17.36
N ARG A 18 -22.91 4.46 17.11
CA ARG A 18 -22.38 3.51 18.08
C ARG A 18 -20.86 3.59 18.24
N HIS A 19 -20.14 3.75 17.14
CA HIS A 19 -18.69 3.51 17.11
C HIS A 19 -17.86 4.78 16.93
N ALA A 20 -18.38 5.79 16.23
CA ALA A 20 -17.67 7.03 15.93
C ALA A 20 -18.67 8.18 15.74
N PRO A 21 -19.38 8.62 16.80
CA PRO A 21 -20.46 9.60 16.68
C PRO A 21 -19.98 10.95 16.13
N ASP A 22 -18.72 11.28 16.35
CA ASP A 22 -18.07 12.52 15.90
C ASP A 22 -17.46 12.42 14.49
N ALA A 23 -17.54 11.25 13.83
CA ALA A 23 -17.01 11.08 12.48
C ALA A 23 -17.80 11.87 11.44
N LEU A 24 -17.08 12.66 10.64
CA LEU A 24 -17.64 13.36 9.49
C LEU A 24 -17.81 12.40 8.32
N VAL A 25 -18.94 12.46 7.62
CA VAL A 25 -19.15 11.71 6.38
C VAL A 25 -19.60 12.68 5.30
N LEU A 26 -18.71 12.92 4.34
CA LEU A 26 -18.84 13.98 3.36
C LEU A 26 -18.89 13.39 1.94
N ASP A 27 -19.75 13.95 1.10
CA ASP A 27 -19.71 13.75 -0.34
C ASP A 27 -18.75 14.75 -1.00
N SER A 28 -17.98 14.24 -1.96
CA SER A 28 -17.21 15.03 -2.92
C SER A 28 -17.85 14.87 -4.30
N ALA A 29 -17.90 15.97 -5.06
CA ALA A 29 -18.53 15.96 -6.37
C ALA A 29 -17.63 15.37 -7.50
N ARG A 30 -16.44 14.86 -7.16
CA ARG A 30 -15.58 14.02 -8.00
C ARG A 30 -14.95 12.90 -7.16
N ASP A 31 -14.56 11.82 -7.82
CA ASP A 31 -13.86 10.71 -7.19
C ASP A 31 -12.60 11.17 -6.45
N PHE A 32 -12.40 10.62 -5.26
CA PHE A 32 -11.27 10.90 -4.38
C PHE A 32 -10.01 10.27 -4.96
N GLU A 33 -9.30 11.02 -5.81
CA GLU A 33 -7.97 10.60 -6.25
C GLU A 33 -7.02 11.79 -6.35
N THR A 34 -7.46 12.93 -6.90
CA THR A 34 -6.62 14.13 -6.97
C THR A 34 -7.47 15.40 -7.06
N LEU A 35 -7.29 16.30 -6.10
CA LEU A 35 -7.99 17.57 -5.96
C LEU A 35 -7.03 18.74 -6.18
N ALA A 36 -7.59 19.89 -6.60
CA ALA A 36 -6.81 21.11 -6.71
C ALA A 36 -6.31 21.54 -5.30
N PRO A 37 -5.12 22.13 -5.16
CA PRO A 37 -4.50 22.36 -3.85
C PRO A 37 -5.33 23.29 -2.95
N ALA A 38 -6.00 24.28 -3.56
CA ALA A 38 -6.95 25.17 -2.88
C ALA A 38 -8.13 24.44 -2.22
N ARG A 39 -8.31 23.13 -2.40
CA ARG A 39 -9.37 22.32 -1.76
C ARG A 39 -8.94 21.69 -0.45
N ALA A 40 -7.63 21.63 -0.18
CA ALA A 40 -7.15 21.36 1.17
C ALA A 40 -7.66 22.44 2.14
N GLU A 41 -7.75 23.70 1.71
CA GLU A 41 -8.30 24.79 2.53
C GLU A 41 -9.77 24.57 2.89
N ASP A 42 -10.61 24.17 1.92
CA ASP A 42 -12.03 23.86 2.16
C ASP A 42 -12.20 22.70 3.14
N LEU A 43 -11.37 21.65 3.04
CA LEU A 43 -11.39 20.51 3.95
C LEU A 43 -10.90 20.91 5.36
N GLY A 44 -9.86 21.73 5.44
CA GLY A 44 -9.31 22.25 6.69
C GLY A 44 -10.27 23.10 7.52
N LEU A 45 -11.40 23.55 6.93
CA LEU A 45 -12.48 24.20 7.68
C LEU A 45 -13.42 23.20 8.37
N LEU A 46 -13.41 21.94 7.95
CA LEU A 46 -14.32 20.90 8.43
C LEU A 46 -13.64 19.98 9.45
N VAL A 47 -12.33 19.76 9.33
CA VAL A 47 -11.56 18.82 10.17
C VAL A 47 -10.75 19.56 11.24
N ASP A 48 -10.47 18.88 12.34
CA ASP A 48 -9.66 19.44 13.45
C ASP A 48 -8.22 19.73 13.03
N SER A 49 -7.66 18.93 12.12
CA SER A 49 -6.32 19.10 11.57
C SER A 49 -6.21 18.47 10.19
N LEU A 50 -5.34 19.04 9.36
CA LEU A 50 -4.96 18.49 8.07
C LEU A 50 -3.43 18.54 7.98
N ASP A 51 -2.80 17.39 7.79
CA ASP A 51 -1.34 17.26 7.65
C ASP A 51 -0.98 16.55 6.33
N PRO A 52 -1.05 17.25 5.18
CA PRO A 52 -0.75 16.65 3.89
C PRO A 52 0.73 16.29 3.77
N VAL A 53 1.01 15.05 3.40
CA VAL A 53 2.38 14.60 3.10
C VAL A 53 2.78 15.07 1.70
N SER A 54 4.03 15.52 1.53
CA SER A 54 4.61 15.89 0.23
C SER A 54 5.92 15.15 -0.01
N TYR A 55 6.16 14.74 -1.25
CA TYR A 55 7.37 14.01 -1.63
C TYR A 55 8.29 14.86 -2.52
N PRO A 56 9.62 14.92 -2.26
CA PRO A 56 10.57 15.58 -3.14
C PRO A 56 10.59 14.95 -4.55
N ALA A 57 10.41 15.77 -5.59
CA ALA A 57 10.55 15.32 -6.97
C ALA A 57 11.94 14.71 -7.28
N SER A 58 12.97 15.02 -6.49
CA SER A 58 14.30 14.43 -6.60
C SER A 58 14.37 12.95 -6.24
N TRP A 59 13.34 12.39 -5.60
CA TRP A 59 13.25 10.96 -5.33
C TRP A 59 12.78 10.16 -6.55
N LEU A 60 12.21 10.83 -7.56
CA LEU A 60 11.67 10.18 -8.73
C LEU A 60 12.76 9.95 -9.80
N PRO A 61 12.77 8.77 -10.45
CA PRO A 61 13.58 8.58 -11.64
C PRO A 61 13.07 9.44 -12.80
N PRO A 62 13.91 9.76 -13.82
CA PRO A 62 13.54 10.65 -14.91
C PRO A 62 12.32 10.21 -15.74
N ASP A 63 12.03 8.91 -15.75
CA ASP A 63 10.95 8.24 -16.48
C ASP A 63 9.81 7.77 -15.57
N ALA A 64 9.71 8.33 -14.35
CA ALA A 64 8.66 7.98 -13.39
C ALA A 64 7.24 8.08 -14.00
N PRO A 65 6.32 7.15 -13.65
CA PRO A 65 4.93 7.23 -14.07
C PRO A 65 4.27 8.54 -13.67
N GLU A 66 3.33 9.02 -14.50
CA GLU A 66 2.64 10.31 -14.29
C GLU A 66 1.96 10.40 -12.91
N VAL A 67 1.46 9.28 -12.38
CA VAL A 67 0.86 9.22 -11.05
C VAL A 67 1.86 9.59 -9.95
N LEU A 68 3.13 9.19 -10.04
CA LEU A 68 4.15 9.57 -9.07
C LEU A 68 4.58 11.02 -9.21
N VAL A 69 4.64 11.52 -10.45
CA VAL A 69 4.88 12.93 -10.71
C VAL A 69 3.79 13.80 -10.08
N ARG A 70 2.53 13.33 -10.08
CA ARG A 70 1.43 13.99 -9.38
C ARG A 70 1.60 13.95 -7.85
N TYR A 71 1.95 12.79 -7.28
CA TYR A 71 2.16 12.65 -5.82
C TYR A 71 3.34 13.47 -5.28
N ALA A 72 4.42 13.58 -6.04
CA ALA A 72 5.54 14.47 -5.70
C ALA A 72 5.29 15.93 -6.13
N GLY A 73 4.18 16.18 -6.82
CA GLY A 73 3.75 17.49 -7.28
C GLY A 73 3.01 18.26 -6.18
N GLY A 74 2.47 19.43 -6.56
CA GLY A 74 1.69 20.25 -5.64
C GLY A 74 0.23 19.84 -5.52
N GLU A 75 -0.22 18.78 -6.21
CA GLU A 75 -1.64 18.38 -6.21
C GLU A 75 -2.06 17.76 -4.87
N PHE A 76 -3.30 18.01 -4.44
CA PHE A 76 -3.82 17.51 -3.17
C PHE A 76 -4.53 16.18 -3.39
N THR A 77 -3.90 15.06 -3.02
CA THR A 77 -4.48 13.72 -3.10
C THR A 77 -5.06 13.29 -1.76
N VAL A 78 -6.25 12.71 -1.78
CA VAL A 78 -6.86 12.04 -0.63
C VAL A 78 -6.84 10.54 -0.93
N GLY A 79 -6.13 9.76 -0.10
CA GLY A 79 -6.00 8.31 -0.28
C GLY A 79 -7.32 7.55 -0.06
N ALA A 80 -7.39 6.33 -0.61
CA ALA A 80 -8.51 5.41 -0.40
C ALA A 80 -8.50 4.82 1.03
N PRO A 81 -9.66 4.40 1.58
CA PRO A 81 -9.83 4.03 3.00
C PRO A 81 -9.26 2.65 3.41
N GLU A 82 -8.35 2.04 2.66
CA GLU A 82 -7.73 0.74 3.00
C GLU A 82 -6.90 0.78 4.31
N ALA A 83 -6.70 1.98 4.85
CA ALA A 83 -5.77 2.30 5.92
C ALA A 83 -6.34 2.42 7.34
N LEU A 84 -7.53 1.90 7.68
CA LEU A 84 -8.06 2.05 9.06
C LEU A 84 -7.17 1.42 10.16
N VAL A 85 -6.38 0.38 9.84
CA VAL A 85 -5.39 -0.22 10.76
C VAL A 85 -4.03 0.50 10.72
N GLU A 86 -3.81 1.30 9.68
CA GLU A 86 -2.55 2.00 9.39
C GLU A 86 -2.57 3.42 9.98
N VAL A 87 -3.76 4.01 10.19
CA VAL A 87 -3.92 5.28 10.90
C VAL A 87 -3.30 5.21 12.30
N GLY A 88 -2.30 6.05 12.54
CA GLY A 88 -1.59 6.15 13.83
C GLY A 88 -0.33 5.31 13.93
N ARG A 89 0.09 4.62 12.86
CA ARG A 89 1.42 4.02 12.78
C ARG A 89 2.42 5.02 12.24
N GLU A 90 3.66 4.98 12.74
CA GLU A 90 4.78 5.77 12.22
C GLU A 90 5.32 5.19 10.89
N VAL A 91 4.45 4.60 10.07
CA VAL A 91 4.78 4.02 8.76
C VAL A 91 4.19 4.91 7.67
N PRO A 92 4.94 5.28 6.62
CA PRO A 92 4.41 6.11 5.54
C PRO A 92 3.19 5.47 4.87
N GLU A 93 2.14 6.25 4.60
CA GLU A 93 0.91 5.75 3.96
C GLU A 93 1.13 5.28 2.51
N GLN A 94 2.21 5.75 1.86
CA GLN A 94 2.50 5.45 0.45
C GLN A 94 3.98 5.09 0.28
N PHE A 95 4.27 4.21 -0.68
CA PHE A 95 5.60 3.62 -0.84
C PHE A 95 6.73 4.63 -1.13
N LEU A 96 6.45 5.81 -1.71
CA LEU A 96 7.47 6.86 -1.91
C LEU A 96 7.95 7.40 -0.58
N GLY A 97 7.09 7.52 0.43
CA GLY A 97 7.50 7.87 1.77
C GLY A 97 8.32 6.76 2.42
N PHE A 98 8.03 5.49 2.10
CA PHE A 98 8.80 4.34 2.58
C PHE A 98 10.20 4.26 1.94
N PHE A 99 10.30 4.45 0.63
CA PHE A 99 11.58 4.36 -0.09
C PHE A 99 12.40 5.66 -0.03
N GLU A 100 11.74 6.81 0.06
CA GLU A 100 12.38 8.12 -0.07
C GLU A 100 13.32 8.19 -1.29
N ALA A 101 14.54 8.69 -1.11
CA ALA A 101 15.58 8.73 -2.13
C ALA A 101 15.98 7.34 -2.65
N ARG A 102 15.75 6.25 -1.89
CA ARG A 102 16.05 4.88 -2.31
C ARG A 102 15.14 4.39 -3.44
N TYR A 103 14.04 5.08 -3.74
CA TYR A 103 13.18 4.71 -4.86
C TYR A 103 13.93 4.78 -6.20
N ALA A 104 14.82 5.77 -6.37
CA ALA A 104 15.69 5.86 -7.53
C ALA A 104 16.67 4.68 -7.62
N ASP A 105 17.18 4.18 -6.47
CA ASP A 105 18.05 3.00 -6.45
C ASP A 105 17.27 1.72 -6.81
N LEU A 106 16.03 1.58 -6.31
CA LEU A 106 15.14 0.49 -6.71
C LEU A 106 14.90 0.51 -8.22
N ALA A 107 14.54 1.68 -8.77
CA ALA A 107 14.30 1.84 -10.20
C ALA A 107 15.55 1.49 -11.03
N ALA A 108 16.74 1.88 -10.58
CA ALA A 108 17.99 1.51 -11.22
C ALA A 108 18.26 0.00 -11.17
N ALA A 109 17.94 -0.67 -10.05
CA ALA A 109 18.15 -2.10 -9.88
C ALA A 109 17.28 -2.97 -10.81
N VAL A 110 16.08 -2.49 -11.16
CA VAL A 110 15.10 -3.29 -11.92
C VAL A 110 14.87 -2.79 -13.36
N GLY A 111 15.33 -1.59 -13.71
CA GLY A 111 14.99 -0.91 -14.96
C GLY A 111 15.47 -1.59 -16.25
N ASP A 112 16.42 -2.53 -16.16
CA ASP A 112 16.84 -3.36 -17.30
C ASP A 112 15.84 -4.50 -17.62
N ARG A 113 14.85 -4.71 -16.76
CA ARG A 113 13.88 -5.83 -16.84
C ARG A 113 12.44 -5.39 -16.66
N LEU A 114 12.19 -4.37 -15.85
CA LEU A 114 10.87 -3.79 -15.65
C LEU A 114 10.80 -2.42 -16.29
N ASP A 115 9.64 -2.13 -16.88
CA ASP A 115 9.32 -0.76 -17.27
C ASP A 115 8.93 0.08 -16.03
N PRO A 116 8.67 1.39 -16.19
CA PRO A 116 8.31 2.23 -15.05
C PRO A 116 7.02 1.81 -14.34
N VAL A 117 6.09 1.14 -15.03
CA VAL A 117 4.83 0.65 -14.45
C VAL A 117 5.10 -0.58 -13.58
N GLY A 118 5.87 -1.54 -14.08
CA GLY A 118 6.30 -2.71 -13.30
C GLY A 118 7.15 -2.31 -12.09
N THR A 119 7.99 -1.29 -12.23
CA THR A 119 8.77 -0.73 -11.11
C THR A 119 7.87 -0.11 -10.04
N TYR A 120 6.83 0.62 -10.46
CA TYR A 120 5.80 1.15 -9.55
C TYR A 120 5.06 0.03 -8.81
N GLN A 121 4.60 -0.99 -9.54
CA GLN A 121 3.87 -2.13 -8.96
C GLN A 121 4.74 -2.88 -7.95
N LEU A 122 6.02 -3.12 -8.29
CA LEU A 122 6.96 -3.76 -7.38
C LEU A 122 7.18 -2.92 -6.11
N ALA A 123 7.36 -1.61 -6.23
CA ALA A 123 7.55 -0.74 -5.07
C ALA A 123 6.31 -0.74 -4.15
N ALA A 124 5.12 -0.70 -4.73
CA ALA A 124 3.86 -0.80 -3.97
C ALA A 124 3.75 -2.15 -3.26
N ALA A 125 4.04 -3.25 -3.95
CA ALA A 125 4.03 -4.59 -3.37
C ALA A 125 5.03 -4.73 -2.21
N LEU A 126 6.26 -4.26 -2.39
CA LEU A 126 7.30 -4.29 -1.35
C LEU A 126 6.85 -3.52 -0.10
N HIS A 127 6.24 -2.35 -0.28
CA HIS A 127 5.66 -1.59 0.84
C HIS A 127 4.54 -2.38 1.54
N THR A 128 3.63 -3.00 0.78
CA THR A 128 2.57 -3.87 1.31
C THR A 128 3.13 -5.01 2.15
N ALA A 129 4.21 -5.66 1.71
CA ALA A 129 4.87 -6.71 2.49
C ALA A 129 5.42 -6.17 3.81
N HIS A 130 6.12 -5.04 3.78
CA HIS A 130 6.72 -4.42 4.96
C HIS A 130 5.65 -4.04 6.00
N LEU A 131 4.56 -3.43 5.53
CA LEU A 131 3.41 -3.09 6.37
C LEU A 131 2.67 -4.32 6.89
N GLY A 132 2.58 -5.36 6.06
CA GLY A 132 2.04 -6.66 6.46
C GLY A 132 2.82 -7.28 7.62
N LEU A 133 4.15 -7.17 7.62
CA LEU A 133 4.99 -7.61 8.73
C LEU A 133 4.69 -6.84 10.02
N ASP A 134 4.40 -5.55 9.95
CA ASP A 134 4.10 -4.71 11.11
C ASP A 134 2.66 -4.93 11.64
N THR A 135 1.71 -5.19 10.75
CA THR A 135 0.28 -5.23 11.07
C THR A 135 -0.25 -6.63 11.38
N ARG A 136 0.33 -7.70 10.82
CA ARG A 136 -0.17 -9.09 11.00
C ARG A 136 -0.20 -9.56 12.45
N GLU A 137 0.71 -9.06 13.29
CA GLU A 137 0.70 -9.38 14.73
C GLU A 137 -0.53 -8.76 15.42
N THR A 138 -0.97 -7.58 14.99
CA THR A 138 -2.21 -6.97 15.48
C THR A 138 -3.44 -7.70 14.98
N PHE A 139 -3.49 -8.06 13.69
CA PHE A 139 -4.57 -8.89 13.16
C PHE A 139 -4.69 -10.23 13.91
N ALA A 140 -3.57 -10.85 14.27
CA ALA A 140 -3.58 -12.08 15.06
C ALA A 140 -4.24 -11.92 16.45
N THR A 141 -4.14 -10.75 17.09
CA THR A 141 -4.83 -10.50 18.37
C THR A 141 -6.35 -10.44 18.26
N TRP A 142 -6.90 -10.26 17.05
CA TRP A 142 -8.34 -10.18 16.84
C TRP A 142 -9.06 -11.51 17.03
N GLU A 143 -8.35 -12.64 17.06
CA GLU A 143 -8.94 -13.96 17.35
C GLU A 143 -9.76 -13.92 18.65
N ASP A 144 -9.25 -13.24 19.66
CA ASP A 144 -9.90 -13.09 20.96
C ASP A 144 -10.91 -11.92 20.99
N ASP A 145 -10.51 -10.75 20.47
CA ASP A 145 -11.26 -9.50 20.66
C ASP A 145 -12.36 -9.28 19.60
N HIS A 146 -12.13 -9.75 18.36
CA HIS A 146 -12.95 -9.51 17.18
C HIS A 146 -13.00 -10.74 16.24
N PRO A 147 -13.55 -11.89 16.69
CA PRO A 147 -13.45 -13.16 15.97
C PRO A 147 -14.02 -13.12 14.55
N ASP A 148 -15.12 -12.38 14.31
CA ASP A 148 -15.69 -12.24 12.96
C ASP A 148 -14.75 -11.49 12.00
N LEU A 149 -13.96 -10.53 12.50
CA LEU A 149 -12.97 -9.80 11.69
C LEU A 149 -11.71 -10.64 11.48
N PHE A 150 -11.31 -11.41 12.49
CA PHE A 150 -10.22 -12.37 12.38
C PHE A 150 -10.52 -13.45 11.32
N ASP A 151 -11.71 -14.06 11.38
CA ASP A 151 -12.15 -15.06 10.41
C ASP A 151 -12.14 -14.49 8.98
N ALA A 152 -12.59 -13.24 8.78
CA ALA A 152 -12.53 -12.58 7.48
C ALA A 152 -11.09 -12.31 7.01
N TRP A 153 -10.17 -11.99 7.92
CA TRP A 153 -8.75 -11.81 7.62
C TRP A 153 -8.07 -13.13 7.25
N VAL A 154 -8.38 -14.23 7.95
CA VAL A 154 -7.90 -15.59 7.63
C VAL A 154 -8.45 -16.05 6.27
N ASP A 155 -9.75 -15.94 6.06
CA ASP A 155 -10.42 -16.32 4.80
C ASP A 155 -9.88 -15.52 3.59
N ALA A 156 -9.52 -14.25 3.78
CA ALA A 156 -8.82 -13.49 2.76
C ALA A 156 -7.45 -14.07 2.41
N GLY A 157 -6.70 -14.55 3.40
CA GLY A 157 -5.43 -15.25 3.21
C GLY A 157 -5.61 -16.60 2.50
N ASP A 158 -6.52 -17.45 2.97
CA ASP A 158 -6.78 -18.79 2.41
C ASP A 158 -7.10 -18.75 0.91
N ARG A 159 -7.75 -17.68 0.44
CA ARG A 159 -8.03 -17.46 -1.00
C ARG A 159 -6.78 -17.19 -1.85
N LEU A 160 -5.68 -16.77 -1.24
CA LEU A 160 -4.42 -16.52 -1.94
C LEU A 160 -3.62 -17.81 -2.16
N GLU A 161 -3.70 -18.78 -1.25
CA GLU A 161 -2.86 -20.00 -1.28
C GLU A 161 -2.87 -20.75 -2.62
N PRO A 162 -4.02 -21.00 -3.29
CA PRO A 162 -4.01 -21.70 -4.56
C PRO A 162 -3.24 -20.95 -5.65
N ARG A 163 -3.34 -19.62 -5.66
CA ARG A 163 -2.65 -18.76 -6.64
C ARG A 163 -1.16 -18.68 -6.35
N LEU A 164 -0.76 -18.67 -5.08
CA LEU A 164 0.64 -18.67 -4.65
C LEU A 164 1.35 -19.98 -5.03
N ALA A 165 0.65 -21.11 -4.97
CA ALA A 165 1.20 -22.42 -5.31
C ALA A 165 1.61 -22.52 -6.79
N ASP A 166 0.81 -21.93 -7.69
CA ASP A 166 1.07 -21.94 -9.14
C ASP A 166 2.05 -20.83 -9.57
N LEU A 167 2.25 -19.81 -8.72
CA LEU A 167 2.98 -18.58 -9.05
C LEU A 167 4.40 -18.79 -9.60
N PRO A 168 5.25 -19.70 -9.06
CA PRO A 168 6.59 -19.92 -9.63
C PRO A 168 6.55 -20.41 -11.08
N ALA A 169 5.59 -21.28 -11.41
CA ALA A 169 5.43 -21.79 -12.77
C ALA A 169 4.87 -20.71 -13.71
N ASP A 170 3.91 -19.93 -13.23
CA ASP A 170 3.32 -18.82 -13.99
C ASP A 170 4.36 -17.74 -14.30
N LEU A 171 5.21 -17.40 -13.33
CA LEU A 171 6.30 -16.44 -13.51
C LEU A 171 7.34 -16.97 -14.51
N ALA A 172 7.77 -18.23 -14.36
CA ALA A 172 8.74 -18.85 -15.26
C ALA A 172 8.22 -19.00 -16.71
N THR A 173 6.90 -19.12 -16.90
CA THR A 173 6.28 -19.19 -18.23
C THR A 173 5.88 -17.82 -18.79
N GLY A 174 6.01 -16.75 -18.00
CA GLY A 174 5.56 -15.41 -18.36
C GLY A 174 4.03 -15.28 -18.44
N THR A 175 3.29 -16.21 -17.82
CA THR A 175 1.82 -16.14 -17.71
C THR A 175 1.39 -15.03 -16.78
N THR A 176 2.18 -14.80 -15.73
CA THR A 176 2.03 -13.69 -14.77
C THR A 176 3.31 -12.85 -14.84
N ASP A 177 3.16 -11.53 -14.97
CA ASP A 177 4.32 -10.64 -14.96
C ASP A 177 4.88 -10.50 -13.52
N PHE A 178 6.09 -9.95 -13.41
CA PHE A 178 6.76 -9.87 -12.12
C PHE A 178 6.04 -8.90 -11.15
N GLY A 179 5.39 -7.85 -11.66
CA GLY A 179 4.66 -6.87 -10.85
C GLY A 179 3.44 -7.49 -10.20
N ASP A 180 2.62 -8.18 -10.99
CA ASP A 180 1.43 -8.93 -10.54
C ASP A 180 1.83 -10.08 -9.60
N ALA A 181 2.96 -10.75 -9.88
CA ALA A 181 3.50 -11.77 -8.99
C ALA A 181 3.92 -11.19 -7.65
N ALA A 182 4.59 -10.03 -7.65
CA ALA A 182 5.00 -9.33 -6.45
C ALA A 182 3.79 -8.88 -5.63
N GLU A 183 2.74 -8.33 -6.26
CA GLU A 183 1.50 -7.94 -5.59
C GLU A 183 0.89 -9.13 -4.82
N LEU A 184 0.74 -10.27 -5.51
CA LEU A 184 0.18 -11.48 -4.91
C LEU A 184 1.05 -12.01 -3.77
N ALA A 185 2.36 -12.14 -3.99
CA ALA A 185 3.30 -12.70 -3.03
C ALA A 185 3.47 -11.81 -1.79
N CYS A 186 3.58 -10.49 -1.97
CA CYS A 186 3.70 -9.55 -0.87
C CYS A 186 2.40 -9.41 -0.08
N GLY A 187 1.24 -9.52 -0.75
CA GLY A 187 -0.06 -9.58 -0.09
C GLY A 187 -0.18 -10.78 0.86
N ALA A 188 0.42 -11.93 0.51
CA ALA A 188 0.43 -13.12 1.36
C ALA A 188 1.09 -12.89 2.72
N ILE A 189 2.16 -12.07 2.77
CA ILE A 189 2.91 -11.77 4.00
C ILE A 189 2.02 -11.10 5.05
N LYS A 190 1.09 -10.23 4.62
CA LYS A 190 0.09 -9.58 5.47
C LYS A 190 -0.84 -10.59 6.15
N HIS A 191 -1.05 -11.75 5.54
CA HIS A 191 -1.89 -12.84 6.06
C HIS A 191 -1.08 -13.91 6.80
N GLY A 192 0.24 -13.72 6.97
CA GLY A 192 1.11 -14.71 7.60
C GLY A 192 1.34 -15.96 6.75
N ILE A 193 1.10 -15.87 5.43
CA ILE A 193 1.29 -16.95 4.48
C ILE A 193 2.67 -16.81 3.85
N GLU A 194 3.47 -17.87 3.88
CA GLU A 194 4.82 -17.89 3.32
C GLU A 194 4.77 -17.77 1.78
N PRO A 195 5.35 -16.72 1.19
CA PRO A 195 5.35 -16.56 -0.25
C PRO A 195 6.45 -17.41 -0.91
N PRO A 196 6.29 -17.79 -2.19
CA PRO A 196 7.29 -18.58 -2.89
C PRO A 196 8.58 -17.78 -3.18
N THR A 197 9.66 -18.48 -3.52
CA THR A 197 10.89 -17.87 -4.07
C THR A 197 10.56 -17.05 -5.34
N PRO A 198 11.11 -15.84 -5.51
CA PRO A 198 12.13 -15.18 -4.67
C PRO A 198 11.59 -14.37 -3.48
N PHE A 199 10.27 -14.25 -3.36
CA PHE A 199 9.59 -13.37 -2.39
C PHE A 199 9.69 -13.85 -0.93
N GLY A 200 9.97 -15.14 -0.70
CA GLY A 200 10.15 -15.69 0.67
C GLY A 200 11.16 -14.93 1.53
N ALA A 201 12.18 -14.29 0.94
CA ALA A 201 13.14 -13.47 1.67
C ALA A 201 12.53 -12.20 2.31
N LEU A 202 11.39 -11.74 1.78
CA LEU A 202 10.66 -10.57 2.27
C LEU A 202 9.82 -10.90 3.51
N ASP A 203 9.49 -12.18 3.78
CA ASP A 203 8.91 -12.56 5.07
C ASP A 203 10.01 -12.80 6.12
N SER A 204 10.66 -11.71 6.53
CA SER A 204 11.78 -11.81 7.48
C SER A 204 11.83 -10.66 8.49
N PRO A 205 12.35 -10.91 9.72
CA PRO A 205 12.62 -9.84 10.68
C PRO A 205 13.59 -8.80 10.13
N ALA A 206 14.53 -9.21 9.25
CA ALA A 206 15.45 -8.29 8.60
C ALA A 206 14.71 -7.31 7.67
N TYR A 207 13.71 -7.77 6.92
CA TYR A 207 12.93 -6.85 6.09
C TYR A 207 12.06 -5.89 6.92
N ARG A 208 11.52 -6.36 8.05
CA ARG A 208 10.83 -5.51 9.03
C ARG A 208 11.75 -4.44 9.62
N GLU A 209 13.00 -4.79 9.92
CA GLU A 209 13.96 -3.87 10.55
C GLU A 209 14.57 -2.87 9.56
N TYR A 210 15.00 -3.33 8.39
CA TYR A 210 15.79 -2.55 7.44
C TYR A 210 14.97 -1.95 6.29
N GLY A 211 13.70 -2.34 6.13
CA GLY A 211 12.74 -1.71 5.21
C GLY A 211 13.28 -1.50 3.79
N ALA A 212 13.22 -0.26 3.31
CA ALA A 212 13.61 0.12 1.96
C ALA A 212 15.04 -0.29 1.58
N ASP A 213 16.00 -0.23 2.52
CA ASP A 213 17.38 -0.62 2.25
C ASP A 213 17.49 -2.11 1.92
N PHE A 214 16.75 -2.95 2.64
CA PHE A 214 16.67 -4.38 2.38
C PHE A 214 15.91 -4.66 1.08
N ALA A 215 14.80 -3.95 0.82
CA ALA A 215 14.03 -4.09 -0.42
C ALA A 215 14.89 -3.82 -1.66
N VAL A 216 15.70 -2.75 -1.66
CA VAL A 216 16.62 -2.45 -2.76
C VAL A 216 17.66 -3.55 -2.91
N GLN A 217 18.29 -3.98 -1.82
CA GLN A 217 19.29 -5.05 -1.88
C GLN A 217 18.70 -6.39 -2.36
N TRP A 218 17.48 -6.70 -1.95
CA TRP A 218 16.75 -7.87 -2.43
C TRP A 218 16.44 -7.75 -3.92
N ALA A 219 16.04 -6.56 -4.40
CA ALA A 219 15.76 -6.33 -5.82
C ALA A 219 17.02 -6.47 -6.67
N GLU A 220 18.13 -5.84 -6.28
CA GLU A 220 19.45 -6.00 -6.94
C GLU A 220 19.81 -7.47 -7.12
N LYS A 221 19.79 -8.24 -6.03
CA LYS A 221 20.13 -9.67 -6.08
C LYS A 221 19.13 -10.49 -6.88
N THR A 222 17.84 -10.21 -6.74
CA THR A 222 16.80 -10.96 -7.44
C THR A 222 16.94 -10.77 -8.94
N PHE A 223 17.03 -9.53 -9.41
CA PHE A 223 17.07 -9.21 -10.83
C PHE A 223 18.41 -9.51 -11.50
N GLU A 224 19.51 -9.53 -10.75
CA GLU A 224 20.80 -10.06 -11.24
C GLU A 224 20.75 -11.58 -11.53
N ASN A 225 19.87 -12.32 -10.84
CA ASN A 225 19.75 -13.78 -10.95
C ASN A 225 18.51 -14.24 -11.74
N LEU A 226 17.71 -13.31 -12.27
CA LEU A 226 16.62 -13.63 -13.20
C LEU A 226 17.20 -13.83 -14.60
N ASP A 227 17.35 -15.09 -14.99
CA ASP A 227 17.76 -15.52 -16.34
C ASP A 227 16.69 -15.22 -17.41
#